data_AF-I7LC20-F1
#
_entry.id   AF-I7LC20-F1
#
_cell.length_a   1.000
_cell.length_b   1.000
_cell.length_c   1.000
_cell.angle_alpha   90.00
_cell.angle_beta   90.00
_cell.angle_gamma   90.00
#
_symmetry.space_group_name_H-M   'P 1'
#
loop_
_entity.id
_entity.type
_entity.pdbx_description
1 polymer ?
#
loop_
_entity_poly.entity_id
_entity_poly.type
_entity_poly.pdbx_seq_one_letter_code
_entity_poly.pdbx_strand_id
1 'polypeptide(L)'
;MSTPETPDPQAALSRRILGIETEYGITTSDGGQRTLGPEQTARYMFKPVVARRQSSNAFLANGSRLYLDVGAHPEYATAECDSLSQLIAHERAGDRIMDALARAAEEAMAAEGVKGQVYLFKNNVDALGNSFGCHENLLIARSTTLKTLGERLLPFLITRQLTSGAGLIGRKGFVLSQRADQLWEGVSSATTRTRPIINTRDEPHADSSRYRRMHVISGDSSMAQPTLALKVGSLVLLVEMLEAGFPVPEFPVVAPVLHIREVAADLTGRAALPLEGGGEVTALEIQQALADAAEQWLEYRVDAGTPTEELARVVELWQRVLGALDSGNLEAVERDIDWVAKYRLLSRYRERLGCEWTHPRLRQIDLAYHDIRPGRGLFSALEGRGLLNRWIGEDAIEAARENPPETTRAAARGRFVAEAERLGANAAVDWTHLKVNRPEPHVLDLLDPFEPEPKGLDRIVRRLPAAASTPR
;
A
#
# COMPACT_ATOMS: atom_id res chain seq x y z
N MET A 1 -32.53 17.64 -20.90
CA MET A 1 -32.71 16.79 -19.71
C MET A 1 -32.54 15.37 -20.18
N SER A 2 -31.31 14.87 -20.15
CA SER A 2 -31.03 13.46 -20.43
C SER A 2 -31.64 12.65 -19.29
N THR A 3 -32.39 11.60 -19.61
CA THR A 3 -32.82 10.59 -18.64
C THR A 3 -31.63 10.18 -17.78
N PRO A 4 -31.76 10.05 -16.45
CA PRO A 4 -30.69 9.46 -15.66
C PRO A 4 -30.47 8.06 -16.23
N GLU A 5 -29.29 7.82 -16.80
CA GLU A 5 -28.90 6.49 -17.22
C GLU A 5 -28.94 5.62 -15.97
N THR A 6 -29.77 4.59 -15.99
CA THR A 6 -29.76 3.56 -14.96
C THR A 6 -28.32 3.05 -14.83
N PRO A 7 -27.77 2.93 -13.61
CA PRO A 7 -26.42 2.40 -13.42
C PRO A 7 -26.28 1.05 -14.14
N ASP A 8 -25.13 0.81 -14.75
CA ASP A 8 -24.79 -0.49 -15.36
C ASP A 8 -23.74 -1.19 -14.50
N PRO A 9 -24.15 -2.09 -13.57
CA PRO A 9 -23.20 -2.82 -12.75
C PRO A 9 -22.21 -3.68 -13.53
N GLN A 10 -22.50 -4.03 -14.79
CA GLN A 10 -21.59 -4.81 -15.63
C GLN A 10 -20.45 -3.95 -16.20
N ALA A 11 -20.60 -2.63 -16.22
CA ALA A 11 -19.54 -1.71 -16.65
C ALA A 11 -18.43 -1.56 -15.59
N ALA A 12 -18.73 -1.82 -14.31
CA ALA A 12 -17.75 -1.80 -13.23
C ALA A 12 -16.85 -3.05 -13.26
N LEU A 13 -15.55 -2.84 -13.04
CA LEU A 13 -14.62 -3.95 -12.84
C LEU A 13 -14.68 -4.44 -11.38
N SER A 14 -15.70 -5.25 -11.05
CA SER A 14 -15.82 -5.83 -9.70
C SER A 14 -14.65 -6.78 -9.36
N ARG A 15 -14.23 -7.60 -10.34
CA ARG A 15 -12.94 -8.31 -10.27
C ARG A 15 -11.86 -7.39 -10.83
N ARG A 16 -10.99 -6.90 -9.97
CA ARG A 16 -9.98 -5.89 -10.31
C ARG A 16 -8.61 -6.29 -9.81
N ILE A 17 -7.58 -6.01 -10.61
CA ILE A 17 -6.20 -6.17 -10.18
C ILE A 17 -5.79 -5.00 -9.27
N LEU A 18 -5.28 -5.36 -8.10
CA LEU A 18 -4.80 -4.48 -7.05
C LEU A 18 -3.31 -4.76 -6.80
N GLY A 19 -2.58 -3.74 -6.40
CA GLY A 19 -1.20 -3.87 -5.94
C GLY A 19 -0.78 -2.74 -5.01
N ILE A 20 0.19 -3.01 -4.14
CA ILE A 20 0.77 -2.02 -3.23
C ILE A 20 2.28 -2.00 -3.41
N GLU A 21 2.84 -0.81 -3.53
CA GLU A 21 4.28 -0.54 -3.45
C GLU A 21 4.56 0.05 -2.07
N THR A 22 5.44 -0.58 -1.29
CA THR A 22 5.81 -0.12 0.06
C THR A 22 7.31 0.10 0.14
N GLU A 23 7.71 1.36 0.31
CA GLU A 23 9.07 1.74 0.66
C GLU A 23 9.25 1.72 2.18
N TYR A 24 10.38 1.18 2.65
CA TYR A 24 10.70 1.07 4.08
C TYR A 24 11.81 2.04 4.46
N GLY A 25 11.58 2.83 5.50
CA GLY A 25 12.65 3.58 6.17
C GLY A 25 13.64 2.61 6.81
N ILE A 26 14.94 2.83 6.64
CA ILE A 26 15.99 1.90 7.09
C ILE A 26 17.06 2.60 7.92
N THR A 27 17.47 1.99 9.03
CA THR A 27 18.62 2.44 9.83
C THR A 27 19.25 1.28 10.59
N THR A 28 20.54 1.38 10.90
CA THR A 28 21.22 0.45 11.82
C THR A 28 21.67 1.20 13.05
N SER A 29 21.35 0.68 14.24
CA SER A 29 21.81 1.28 15.49
C SER A 29 22.27 0.26 16.53
N ASP A 30 23.26 0.67 17.33
CA ASP A 30 23.74 -0.04 18.52
C ASP A 30 23.64 0.92 19.72
N GLY A 31 22.93 0.53 20.78
CA GLY A 31 22.73 1.39 21.95
C GLY A 31 22.13 2.78 21.66
N GLY A 32 21.37 2.93 20.57
CA GLY A 32 20.80 4.21 20.13
C GLY A 32 21.75 5.09 19.29
N GLN A 33 22.97 4.64 19.02
CA GLN A 33 23.89 5.30 18.10
C GLN A 33 23.86 4.62 16.73
N ARG A 34 23.78 5.40 15.65
CA ARG A 34 23.79 4.88 14.29
C ARG A 34 25.17 4.27 13.98
N THR A 35 25.20 3.00 13.58
CA THR A 35 26.46 2.31 13.26
C THR A 35 26.75 2.24 11.76
N LEU A 36 25.71 2.15 10.91
CA LEU A 36 25.84 2.19 9.46
C LEU A 36 24.88 3.21 8.85
N GLY A 37 25.25 3.76 7.69
CA GLY A 37 24.34 4.56 6.87
C GLY A 37 23.22 3.71 6.24
N PRO A 38 22.10 4.33 5.82
CA PRO A 38 21.01 3.63 5.12
C PRO A 38 21.48 2.80 3.93
N GLU A 39 22.30 3.38 3.04
CA GLU A 39 22.83 2.68 1.86
C GLU A 39 23.67 1.44 2.21
N GLN A 40 24.51 1.53 3.23
CA GLN A 40 25.35 0.41 3.67
C GLN A 40 24.48 -0.69 4.28
N THR A 41 23.49 -0.31 5.09
CA THR A 41 22.53 -1.25 5.68
C THR A 41 21.75 -1.99 4.59
N ALA A 42 21.23 -1.24 3.61
CA ALA A 42 20.52 -1.79 2.46
C ALA A 42 21.38 -2.77 1.66
N ARG A 43 22.67 -2.47 1.46
CA ARG A 43 23.61 -3.41 0.81
C ARG A 43 23.76 -4.71 1.60
N TYR A 44 23.88 -4.66 2.92
CA TYR A 44 23.90 -5.89 3.74
C TYR A 44 22.62 -6.70 3.59
N MET A 45 21.46 -6.04 3.65
CA MET A 45 20.15 -6.71 3.48
C MET A 45 19.99 -7.37 2.11
N PHE A 46 20.50 -6.75 1.04
CA PHE A 46 20.32 -7.26 -0.32
C PHE A 46 21.47 -8.17 -0.78
N LYS A 47 22.53 -8.38 0.01
CA LYS A 47 23.60 -9.35 -0.29
C LYS A 47 23.04 -10.73 -0.67
N PRO A 48 22.10 -11.35 0.08
CA PRO A 48 21.52 -12.65 -0.29
C PRO A 48 20.71 -12.62 -1.59
N VAL A 49 20.00 -11.51 -1.85
CA VAL A 49 19.20 -11.32 -3.08
C VAL A 49 20.12 -11.24 -4.28
N VAL A 50 21.16 -10.40 -4.21
CA VAL A 50 22.16 -10.26 -5.27
C VAL A 50 22.92 -11.57 -5.49
N ALA A 51 23.29 -12.29 -4.43
CA ALA A 51 23.96 -13.58 -4.55
C ALA A 51 23.11 -14.62 -5.30
N ARG A 52 21.79 -14.64 -5.06
CA ARG A 52 20.86 -15.57 -5.71
C ARG A 52 20.42 -15.13 -7.10
N ARG A 53 20.29 -13.81 -7.34
CA ARG A 53 19.61 -13.24 -8.52
C ARG A 53 20.48 -12.36 -9.41
N GLN A 54 21.73 -12.13 -9.01
CA GLN A 54 22.69 -11.26 -9.69
C GLN A 54 22.22 -9.79 -9.84
N SER A 55 21.17 -9.41 -9.13
CA SER A 55 20.52 -8.09 -9.20
C SER A 55 19.94 -7.73 -7.83
N SER A 56 19.97 -6.44 -7.49
CA SER A 56 19.26 -5.90 -6.32
C SER A 56 17.79 -5.63 -6.61
N ASN A 57 17.33 -5.87 -7.84
CA ASN A 57 15.94 -5.81 -8.28
C ASN A 57 15.53 -7.21 -8.76
N ALA A 58 14.64 -7.86 -8.01
CA ALA A 58 14.29 -9.26 -8.22
C ALA A 58 12.79 -9.49 -8.02
N PHE A 59 12.24 -10.41 -8.83
CA PHE A 59 10.95 -11.03 -8.57
C PHE A 59 11.13 -12.26 -7.69
N LEU A 60 10.20 -12.45 -6.76
CA LEU A 60 10.17 -13.54 -5.80
C LEU A 60 9.23 -14.66 -6.25
N ALA A 61 9.35 -15.85 -5.65
CA ALA A 61 8.50 -17.00 -5.95
C ALA A 61 7.01 -16.74 -5.63
N ASN A 62 6.72 -15.87 -4.67
CA ASN A 62 5.34 -15.41 -4.40
C ASN A 62 4.82 -14.36 -5.40
N GLY A 63 5.54 -14.11 -6.51
CA GLY A 63 5.12 -13.21 -7.58
C GLY A 63 5.40 -11.72 -7.33
N SER A 64 5.74 -11.35 -6.09
CA SER A 64 6.06 -9.97 -5.70
C SER A 64 7.43 -9.54 -6.22
N ARG A 65 7.68 -8.23 -6.21
CA ARG A 65 8.96 -7.63 -6.60
C ARG A 65 9.62 -6.97 -5.40
N LEU A 66 10.92 -7.22 -5.24
CA LEU A 66 11.76 -6.67 -4.19
C LEU A 66 12.92 -5.92 -4.83
N TYR A 67 13.12 -4.66 -4.46
CA TYR A 67 14.21 -3.85 -5.01
C TYR A 67 14.71 -2.75 -4.07
N LEU A 68 15.82 -2.11 -4.44
CA LEU A 68 16.29 -0.88 -3.82
C LEU A 68 15.88 0.30 -4.71
N ASP A 69 15.05 1.18 -4.17
CA ASP A 69 14.61 2.40 -4.88
C ASP A 69 15.58 3.58 -4.63
N VAL A 70 15.27 4.73 -5.24
CA VAL A 70 16.02 5.97 -5.08
C VAL A 70 16.18 6.32 -3.60
N GLY A 71 17.40 6.66 -3.19
CA GLY A 71 17.74 6.91 -1.79
C GLY A 71 18.04 5.65 -0.97
N ALA A 72 18.14 4.49 -1.64
CA ALA A 72 18.44 3.18 -1.04
C ALA A 72 17.40 2.70 -0.02
N HIS A 73 16.14 3.11 -0.18
CA HIS A 73 15.03 2.49 0.54
C HIS A 73 14.77 1.10 -0.04
N PRO A 74 14.73 0.05 0.80
CA PRO A 74 14.15 -1.22 0.42
C PRO A 74 12.69 -1.02 0.04
N GLU A 75 12.29 -1.51 -1.12
CA GLU A 75 10.92 -1.48 -1.59
C GLU A 75 10.40 -2.88 -1.87
N TYR A 76 9.18 -3.13 -1.42
CA TYR A 76 8.41 -4.32 -1.74
C TYR A 76 7.15 -3.92 -2.49
N ALA A 77 7.00 -4.40 -3.72
CA ALA A 77 5.77 -4.31 -4.49
C ALA A 77 5.07 -5.67 -4.47
N THR A 78 3.83 -5.70 -3.99
CA THR A 78 3.02 -6.92 -3.95
C THR A 78 2.87 -7.52 -5.34
N ALA A 79 2.68 -8.84 -5.40
CA ALA A 79 2.13 -9.47 -6.59
C ALA A 79 0.73 -8.90 -6.90
N GLU A 80 0.29 -9.06 -8.15
CA GLU A 80 -1.06 -8.68 -8.56
C GLU A 80 -2.10 -9.52 -7.83
N CYS A 81 -2.95 -8.87 -7.05
CA CYS A 81 -4.03 -9.52 -6.30
C CYS A 81 -5.38 -9.13 -6.91
N ASP A 82 -6.39 -9.99 -6.82
CA ASP A 82 -7.75 -9.69 -7.32
C ASP A 82 -8.85 -9.73 -6.26
N SER A 83 -8.45 -9.79 -4.98
CA SER A 83 -9.30 -9.60 -3.81
C SER A 83 -8.57 -8.84 -2.71
N LEU A 84 -9.34 -8.16 -1.85
CA LEU A 84 -8.82 -7.33 -0.77
C LEU A 84 -8.05 -8.14 0.29
N SER A 85 -8.63 -9.25 0.78
CA SER A 85 -7.95 -10.14 1.73
C SER A 85 -6.64 -10.70 1.19
N GLN A 86 -6.57 -11.06 -0.10
CA GLN A 86 -5.34 -11.51 -0.75
C GLN A 86 -4.29 -10.39 -0.82
N LEU A 87 -4.70 -9.16 -1.17
CA LEU A 87 -3.80 -8.00 -1.17
C LEU A 87 -3.19 -7.77 0.23
N ILE A 88 -4.03 -7.79 1.27
CA ILE A 88 -3.57 -7.63 2.67
C ILE A 88 -2.58 -8.74 3.03
N ALA A 89 -2.84 -10.00 2.63
CA ALA A 89 -1.94 -11.11 2.89
C ALA A 89 -0.55 -10.90 2.24
N HIS A 90 -0.51 -10.50 0.97
CA HIS A 90 0.75 -10.24 0.26
C HIS A 90 1.49 -9.00 0.76
N GLU A 91 0.77 -7.97 1.16
CA GLU A 91 1.33 -6.77 1.79
C GLU A 91 2.03 -7.14 3.11
N ARG A 92 1.37 -7.93 3.97
CA ARG A 92 1.95 -8.43 5.23
C ARG A 92 3.07 -9.44 5.02
N ALA A 93 3.00 -10.25 3.98
CA ALA A 93 4.09 -11.14 3.59
C ALA A 93 5.36 -10.33 3.25
N GLY A 94 5.21 -9.14 2.67
CA GLY A 94 6.28 -8.17 2.45
C GLY A 94 7.01 -7.79 3.75
N ASP A 95 6.26 -7.44 4.81
CA ASP A 95 6.83 -7.12 6.13
C ASP A 95 7.70 -8.29 6.66
N ARG A 96 7.21 -9.53 6.54
CA ARG A 96 7.90 -10.74 7.00
C ARG A 96 9.17 -11.02 6.20
N ILE A 97 9.12 -10.87 4.87
CA ILE A 97 10.28 -11.04 3.98
C ILE A 97 11.34 -9.97 4.28
N MET A 98 10.93 -8.72 4.47
CA MET A 98 11.83 -7.62 4.82
C MET A 98 12.50 -7.80 6.19
N ASP A 99 11.76 -8.23 7.23
CA ASP A 99 12.36 -8.53 8.54
C ASP A 99 13.33 -9.73 8.47
N ALA A 100 13.03 -10.75 7.66
CA ALA A 100 13.96 -11.87 7.45
C ALA A 100 15.27 -11.42 6.80
N LEU A 101 15.23 -10.51 5.82
CA LEU A 101 16.43 -9.92 5.22
C LEU A 101 17.20 -9.03 6.23
N ALA A 102 16.49 -8.30 7.08
CA ALA A 102 17.11 -7.51 8.15
C ALA A 102 17.85 -8.40 9.17
N ARG A 103 17.29 -9.55 9.54
CA ARG A 103 17.94 -10.51 10.44
C ARG A 103 19.18 -11.15 9.80
N ALA A 104 19.07 -11.57 8.54
CA ALA A 104 20.22 -12.08 7.80
C ALA A 104 21.34 -11.03 7.66
N ALA A 105 20.97 -9.75 7.51
CA ALA A 105 21.93 -8.65 7.51
C ALA A 105 22.62 -8.51 8.88
N GLU A 106 21.88 -8.61 9.99
CA GLU A 106 22.45 -8.56 11.35
C GLU A 106 23.45 -9.68 11.60
N GLU A 107 23.15 -10.90 11.17
CA GLU A 107 24.07 -12.04 11.26
C GLU A 107 25.33 -11.81 10.43
N ALA A 108 25.19 -11.33 9.19
CA ALA A 108 26.32 -11.03 8.32
C ALA A 108 27.19 -9.88 8.86
N MET A 109 26.57 -8.82 9.37
CA MET A 109 27.26 -7.70 10.03
C MET A 109 28.05 -8.20 11.25
N ALA A 110 27.44 -9.02 12.11
CA ALA A 110 28.09 -9.58 13.28
C ALA A 110 29.30 -10.45 12.91
N ALA A 111 29.19 -11.25 11.85
CA ALA A 111 30.31 -12.06 11.32
C ALA A 111 31.49 -11.20 10.81
N GLU A 112 31.21 -10.00 10.31
CA GLU A 112 32.21 -9.01 9.89
C GLU A 112 32.68 -8.08 11.04
N GLY A 113 32.24 -8.34 12.28
CA GLY A 113 32.60 -7.55 13.46
C GLY A 113 31.86 -6.20 13.58
N VAL A 114 30.84 -5.97 12.74
CA VAL A 114 29.98 -4.78 12.79
C VAL A 114 28.83 -5.03 13.75
N LYS A 115 28.73 -4.22 14.80
CA LYS A 115 27.63 -4.28 15.77
C LYS A 115 26.46 -3.41 15.33
N GLY A 116 25.26 -3.85 15.64
CA GLY A 116 24.03 -3.06 15.48
C GLY A 116 22.83 -3.91 15.10
N GLN A 117 21.66 -3.35 15.35
CA GLN A 117 20.37 -3.89 14.93
C GLN A 117 19.82 -3.06 13.77
N VAL A 118 19.27 -3.74 12.79
CA VAL A 118 18.58 -3.15 11.64
C VAL A 118 17.14 -2.84 12.05
N TYR A 119 16.72 -1.61 11.78
CA TYR A 119 15.35 -1.15 11.95
C TYR A 119 14.77 -0.84 10.57
N LEU A 120 13.57 -1.36 10.35
CA LEU A 120 12.78 -1.11 9.16
C LEU A 120 11.46 -0.50 9.60
N PHE A 121 11.16 0.68 9.09
CA PHE A 121 9.98 1.44 9.42
C PHE A 121 9.05 1.48 8.23
N LYS A 122 7.85 0.95 8.41
CA LYS A 122 6.76 1.08 7.45
C LYS A 122 5.95 2.33 7.76
N ASN A 123 6.55 3.46 7.40
CA ASN A 123 6.01 4.80 7.57
C ASN A 123 6.28 5.62 6.31
N ASN A 124 6.17 6.95 6.34
CA ASN A 124 6.32 7.79 5.15
C ASN A 124 7.24 8.99 5.31
N VAL A 125 7.79 9.21 6.51
CA VAL A 125 8.68 10.34 6.82
C VAL A 125 9.82 9.93 7.74
N ASP A 126 11.03 10.39 7.46
CA ASP A 126 12.14 10.25 8.39
C ASP A 126 12.29 11.48 9.30
N ALA A 127 13.26 11.42 10.23
CA ALA A 127 13.55 12.52 11.15
C ALA A 127 14.12 13.77 10.46
N LEU A 128 14.61 13.65 9.21
CA LEU A 128 15.13 14.76 8.41
C LEU A 128 14.04 15.40 7.53
N GLY A 129 12.83 14.82 7.51
CA GLY A 129 11.71 15.27 6.70
C GLY A 129 11.73 14.73 5.27
N ASN A 130 12.61 13.77 4.95
CA ASN A 130 12.52 13.04 3.68
C ASN A 130 11.28 12.16 3.70
N SER A 131 10.63 12.01 2.55
CA SER A 131 9.42 11.19 2.42
C SER A 131 9.57 10.08 1.39
N PHE A 132 9.10 8.90 1.77
CA PHE A 132 9.02 7.68 0.98
C PHE A 132 7.57 7.17 0.93
N GLY A 133 7.23 6.46 -0.14
CA GLY A 133 5.85 6.20 -0.54
C GLY A 133 5.25 4.89 -0.03
N CYS A 134 3.93 4.92 0.16
CA CYS A 134 3.08 3.75 -0.05
C CYS A 134 2.19 4.08 -1.23
N HIS A 135 2.29 3.32 -2.32
CA HIS A 135 1.50 3.56 -3.52
C HIS A 135 0.48 2.46 -3.74
N GLU A 136 -0.73 2.87 -4.12
CA GLU A 136 -1.83 1.97 -4.43
C GLU A 136 -1.98 1.92 -5.95
N ASN A 137 -2.04 0.70 -6.48
CA ASN A 137 -2.18 0.43 -7.90
C ASN A 137 -3.52 -0.27 -8.13
N LEU A 138 -4.37 0.32 -8.98
CA LEU A 138 -5.65 -0.25 -9.37
C LEU A 138 -5.72 -0.34 -10.90
N LEU A 139 -6.08 -1.51 -11.40
CA LEU A 139 -6.43 -1.67 -12.81
C LEU A 139 -7.78 -1.01 -13.07
N ILE A 140 -7.86 -0.18 -14.11
CA ILE A 140 -9.10 0.42 -14.58
C ILE A 140 -9.28 0.13 -16.08
N ALA A 141 -10.52 0.17 -16.56
CA ALA A 141 -10.82 -0.02 -17.97
C ALA A 141 -10.18 1.09 -18.83
N ARG A 142 -9.78 0.78 -20.08
CA ARG A 142 -9.22 1.77 -21.00
C ARG A 142 -10.21 2.88 -21.37
N SER A 143 -11.50 2.55 -21.40
CA SER A 143 -12.61 3.48 -21.62
C SER A 143 -12.70 4.55 -20.53
N THR A 144 -12.24 4.25 -19.32
CA THR A 144 -12.25 5.19 -18.20
C THR A 144 -11.17 6.26 -18.40
N THR A 145 -11.60 7.52 -18.47
CA THR A 145 -10.69 8.65 -18.60
C THR A 145 -10.05 8.95 -17.24
N LEU A 146 -8.78 8.60 -17.06
CA LEU A 146 -8.06 8.73 -15.79
C LEU A 146 -8.08 10.16 -15.21
N LYS A 147 -8.07 11.19 -16.07
CA LYS A 147 -8.17 12.58 -15.63
C LYS A 147 -9.54 12.87 -14.98
N THR A 148 -10.63 12.54 -15.67
CA THR A 148 -12.01 12.75 -15.17
C THR A 148 -12.28 11.91 -13.93
N LEU A 149 -11.83 10.64 -13.93
CA LEU A 149 -11.90 9.79 -12.75
C LEU A 149 -11.14 10.41 -11.58
N GLY A 150 -9.93 10.91 -11.83
CA GLY A 150 -9.12 11.56 -10.82
C GLY A 150 -9.76 12.82 -10.24
N GLU A 151 -10.32 13.68 -11.07
CA GLU A 151 -11.05 14.88 -10.65
C GLU A 151 -12.25 14.53 -9.74
N ARG A 152 -13.01 13.48 -10.08
CA ARG A 152 -14.12 12.97 -9.25
C ARG A 152 -13.66 12.34 -7.93
N LEU A 153 -12.48 11.71 -7.91
CA LEU A 153 -11.91 11.08 -6.72
C LEU A 153 -11.18 12.06 -5.80
N LEU A 154 -10.80 13.26 -6.27
CA LEU A 154 -9.97 14.18 -5.48
C LEU A 154 -10.59 14.52 -4.10
N PRO A 155 -11.88 14.90 -3.97
CA PRO A 155 -12.49 15.18 -2.68
C PRO A 155 -12.41 14.00 -1.71
N PHE A 156 -12.62 12.77 -2.21
CA PHE A 156 -12.43 11.55 -1.43
C PHE A 156 -10.97 11.39 -1.00
N LEU A 157 -10.01 11.51 -1.91
CA LEU A 157 -8.60 11.25 -1.64
C LEU A 157 -7.95 12.27 -0.68
N ILE A 158 -8.43 13.51 -0.63
CA ILE A 158 -7.95 14.50 0.35
C ILE A 158 -8.56 14.31 1.74
N THR A 159 -9.77 13.72 1.83
CA THR A 159 -10.51 13.52 3.08
C THR A 159 -10.33 12.13 3.67
N ARG A 160 -9.93 11.11 2.89
CA ARG A 160 -9.74 9.72 3.36
C ARG A 160 -8.70 9.57 4.46
N GLN A 161 -7.84 10.56 4.70
CA GLN A 161 -6.93 10.53 5.85
C GLN A 161 -7.66 10.46 7.21
N LEU A 162 -8.94 10.86 7.27
CA LEU A 162 -9.80 10.65 8.43
C LEU A 162 -9.96 9.17 8.77
N THR A 163 -10.04 8.33 7.74
CA THR A 163 -10.36 6.91 7.84
C THR A 163 -9.14 6.01 7.70
N SER A 164 -8.11 6.45 6.99
CA SER A 164 -6.92 5.65 6.68
C SER A 164 -5.57 6.31 7.01
N GLY A 165 -5.55 7.42 7.76
CA GLY A 165 -4.30 8.05 8.19
C GLY A 165 -3.49 7.17 9.16
N ALA A 166 -2.16 7.25 9.10
CA ALA A 166 -1.28 6.52 10.01
C ALA A 166 -0.84 7.35 11.24
N GLY A 167 -1.13 8.65 11.23
CA GLY A 167 -0.79 9.59 12.30
C GLY A 167 0.68 10.01 12.30
N LEU A 168 0.95 11.24 12.70
CA LEU A 168 2.30 11.78 12.89
C LEU A 168 2.32 12.83 14.00
N ILE A 169 3.40 12.90 14.77
CA ILE A 169 3.69 14.09 15.58
C ILE A 169 4.28 15.18 14.67
N GLY A 170 3.41 16.06 14.19
CA GLY A 170 3.79 17.25 13.44
C GLY A 170 4.40 18.35 14.33
N ARG A 171 4.72 19.50 13.71
CA ARG A 171 5.36 20.64 14.40
C ARG A 171 4.46 21.27 15.47
N LYS A 172 3.15 21.30 15.23
CA LYS A 172 2.14 21.98 16.08
C LYS A 172 1.31 21.00 16.93
N GLY A 173 1.50 19.70 16.76
CA GLY A 173 0.68 18.69 17.41
C GLY A 173 0.58 17.41 16.56
N PHE A 174 -0.28 16.50 17.00
CA PHE A 174 -0.60 15.29 16.24
C PHE A 174 -1.43 15.62 14.99
N VAL A 175 -1.12 14.99 13.87
CA VAL A 175 -1.85 15.11 12.60
C VAL A 175 -2.25 13.72 12.08
N LEU A 176 -3.31 13.64 11.26
CA LEU A 176 -3.87 12.39 10.73
C LEU A 176 -2.93 11.68 9.75
N SER A 177 -2.29 12.42 8.85
CA SER A 177 -1.49 11.87 7.76
C SER A 177 -0.02 12.26 7.84
N GLN A 178 0.85 11.30 7.53
CA GLN A 178 2.29 11.53 7.34
C GLN A 178 2.61 12.14 5.96
N ARG A 179 1.75 11.88 4.97
CA ARG A 179 1.96 12.29 3.57
C ARG A 179 1.45 13.69 3.24
N ALA A 180 0.45 14.19 3.97
CA ALA A 180 -0.24 15.44 3.64
C ALA A 180 0.69 16.64 3.37
N ASP A 181 1.76 16.81 4.17
CA ASP A 181 2.70 17.93 3.99
C ASP A 181 3.53 17.84 2.70
N GLN A 182 3.67 16.64 2.13
CA GLN A 182 4.52 16.34 0.98
C GLN A 182 3.78 16.41 -0.37
N LEU A 183 2.45 16.59 -0.33
CA LEU A 183 1.57 16.59 -1.49
C LEU A 183 1.27 18.04 -1.91
N TRP A 184 1.48 18.34 -3.19
CA TRP A 184 1.40 19.71 -3.73
C TRP A 184 0.60 19.82 -5.03
N GLU A 185 0.37 18.70 -5.74
CA GLU A 185 -0.42 18.65 -6.96
C GLU A 185 -1.52 17.60 -6.85
N GLY A 186 -2.62 17.78 -7.59
CA GLY A 186 -3.75 16.85 -7.56
C GLY A 186 -3.55 15.68 -8.52
N VAL A 187 -3.40 15.98 -9.81
CA VAL A 187 -3.27 14.98 -10.87
C VAL A 187 -2.14 15.43 -11.81
N SER A 188 -1.09 14.63 -11.96
CA SER A 188 0.09 14.97 -12.78
C SER A 188 0.79 13.72 -13.31
N SER A 189 1.69 13.86 -14.29
CA SER A 189 2.52 12.77 -14.83
C SER A 189 3.99 12.88 -14.42
N ALA A 190 4.34 13.90 -13.61
CA ALA A 190 5.70 14.16 -13.16
C ALA A 190 6.13 13.15 -12.07
N THR A 191 7.39 12.69 -12.11
CA THR A 191 7.85 11.60 -11.25
C THR A 191 9.05 11.91 -10.36
N THR A 192 9.52 13.16 -10.30
CA THR A 192 10.71 13.49 -9.48
C THR A 192 10.75 14.91 -8.88
N ARG A 193 9.78 15.80 -9.17
CA ARG A 193 9.76 17.17 -8.59
C ARG A 193 8.41 17.62 -8.05
N THR A 194 7.32 17.06 -8.56
CA THR A 194 5.98 17.31 -8.03
C THR A 194 5.34 15.94 -7.74
N ARG A 195 4.80 15.76 -6.53
CA ARG A 195 4.15 14.52 -6.08
C ARG A 195 2.64 14.73 -6.22
N PRO A 196 2.00 14.27 -7.31
CA PRO A 196 0.55 14.43 -7.49
C PRO A 196 -0.22 13.44 -6.64
N ILE A 197 -1.46 13.71 -6.21
CA ILE A 197 -2.30 12.70 -5.52
C ILE A 197 -2.52 11.45 -6.40
N ILE A 198 -2.77 11.64 -7.70
CA ILE A 198 -2.86 10.57 -8.71
C ILE A 198 -1.80 10.80 -9.80
N ASN A 199 -0.98 9.78 -10.04
CA ASN A 199 -0.04 9.75 -11.15
C ASN A 199 -0.74 9.26 -12.42
N THR A 200 -0.59 10.01 -13.51
CA THR A 200 -1.26 9.77 -14.80
C THR A 200 -0.39 9.09 -15.85
N ARG A 201 0.78 8.58 -15.45
CA ARG A 201 1.66 7.87 -16.38
C ARG A 201 0.98 6.63 -16.95
N ASP A 202 0.94 6.50 -18.28
CA ASP A 202 0.27 5.39 -18.99
C ASP A 202 1.18 4.14 -19.05
N GLU A 203 1.45 3.54 -17.89
CA GLU A 203 2.17 2.28 -17.73
C GLU A 203 1.22 1.22 -17.14
N PRO A 204 0.34 0.61 -17.97
CA PRO A 204 -0.70 -0.28 -17.47
C PRO A 204 -0.16 -1.60 -16.90
N HIS A 205 1.07 -1.98 -17.28
CA HIS A 205 1.60 -3.34 -17.11
C HIS A 205 0.58 -4.41 -17.52
N ALA A 206 -0.20 -4.17 -18.57
CA ALA A 206 -1.21 -5.07 -19.12
C ALA A 206 -1.42 -4.69 -20.59
N ASP A 207 -2.32 -5.37 -21.29
CA ASP A 207 -2.76 -4.96 -22.63
C ASP A 207 -3.27 -3.50 -22.61
N SER A 208 -2.51 -2.60 -23.25
CA SER A 208 -2.76 -1.17 -23.26
C SER A 208 -4.01 -0.77 -24.05
N SER A 209 -4.55 -1.66 -24.89
CA SER A 209 -5.83 -1.45 -25.57
C SER A 209 -7.03 -1.68 -24.64
N ARG A 210 -6.86 -2.47 -23.57
CA ARG A 210 -7.94 -2.89 -22.66
C ARG A 210 -7.88 -2.17 -21.31
N TYR A 211 -6.69 -1.83 -20.83
CA TYR A 211 -6.52 -1.38 -19.45
C TYR A 211 -5.64 -0.13 -19.28
N ARG A 212 -5.77 0.49 -18.11
CA ARG A 212 -4.84 1.47 -17.53
C ARG A 212 -4.53 1.08 -16.09
N ARG A 213 -3.44 1.62 -15.55
CA ARG A 213 -3.09 1.54 -14.14
C ARG A 213 -3.30 2.90 -13.50
N MET A 214 -4.24 2.98 -12.56
CA MET A 214 -4.39 4.13 -11.68
C MET A 214 -3.38 3.99 -10.53
N HIS A 215 -2.44 4.93 -10.45
CA HIS A 215 -1.38 4.95 -9.45
C HIS A 215 -1.63 6.09 -8.45
N VAL A 216 -2.07 5.74 -7.25
CA VAL A 216 -2.42 6.69 -6.18
C VAL A 216 -1.27 6.73 -5.18
N ILE A 217 -0.79 7.93 -4.85
CA ILE A 217 0.39 8.10 -3.99
C ILE A 217 0.10 8.89 -2.70
N SER A 218 -1.15 9.27 -2.47
CA SER A 218 -1.52 10.10 -1.31
C SER A 218 -1.65 9.32 0.01
N GLY A 219 -1.73 8.00 -0.05
CA GLY A 219 -2.00 7.16 1.11
C GLY A 219 -0.78 7.01 2.03
N ASP A 220 -1.04 6.95 3.33
CA ASP A 220 -0.03 6.56 4.31
C ASP A 220 0.21 5.04 4.30
N SER A 221 1.39 4.62 4.76
CA SER A 221 1.72 3.22 5.04
C SER A 221 0.94 2.73 6.27
N SER A 222 0.01 1.80 6.08
CA SER A 222 -0.87 1.30 7.15
C SER A 222 -0.22 0.16 7.93
N MET A 223 -0.22 0.22 9.26
CA MET A 223 0.23 -0.90 10.11
C MET A 223 -0.94 -1.83 10.43
N ALA A 224 -2.13 -1.31 10.74
CA ALA A 224 -3.30 -2.12 11.02
C ALA A 224 -3.92 -2.67 9.73
N GLN A 225 -4.27 -3.96 9.75
CA GLN A 225 -4.94 -4.61 8.63
C GLN A 225 -6.32 -3.99 8.34
N PRO A 226 -7.16 -3.65 9.34
CA PRO A 226 -8.42 -2.95 9.08
C PRO A 226 -8.24 -1.56 8.45
N THR A 227 -7.22 -0.77 8.86
CA THR A 227 -6.87 0.49 8.18
C THR A 227 -6.60 0.25 6.70
N LEU A 228 -5.80 -0.77 6.36
CA LEU A 228 -5.46 -1.08 4.97
C LEU A 228 -6.70 -1.54 4.18
N ALA A 229 -7.53 -2.39 4.79
CA ALA A 229 -8.79 -2.84 4.22
C ALA A 229 -9.71 -1.67 3.87
N LEU A 230 -9.87 -0.73 4.81
CA LEU A 230 -10.66 0.47 4.60
C LEU A 230 -10.05 1.37 3.52
N LYS A 231 -8.72 1.59 3.56
CA LYS A 231 -8.01 2.43 2.59
C LYS A 231 -8.25 1.99 1.15
N VAL A 232 -8.04 0.70 0.87
CA VAL A 232 -8.14 0.16 -0.49
C VAL A 232 -9.59 -0.15 -0.85
N GLY A 233 -10.35 -0.74 0.07
CA GLY A 233 -11.74 -1.14 -0.18
C GLY A 233 -12.67 0.05 -0.46
N SER A 234 -12.53 1.15 0.27
CA SER A 234 -13.30 2.38 -0.03
C SER A 234 -12.95 2.95 -1.41
N LEU A 235 -11.67 2.95 -1.79
CA LEU A 235 -11.25 3.37 -3.13
C LEU A 235 -11.80 2.45 -4.22
N VAL A 236 -11.82 1.13 -4.00
CA VAL A 236 -12.41 0.15 -4.93
C VAL A 236 -13.90 0.44 -5.14
N LEU A 237 -14.66 0.63 -4.06
CA LEU A 237 -16.10 0.96 -4.13
C LEU A 237 -16.35 2.24 -4.92
N LEU A 238 -15.55 3.28 -4.68
CA LEU A 238 -15.68 4.55 -5.39
C LEU A 238 -15.37 4.43 -6.89
N VAL A 239 -14.33 3.68 -7.24
CA VAL A 239 -14.00 3.42 -8.65
C VAL A 239 -15.08 2.59 -9.33
N GLU A 240 -15.58 1.54 -8.67
CA GLU A 240 -16.68 0.71 -9.21
C GLU A 240 -17.94 1.54 -9.47
N MET A 241 -18.37 2.35 -8.50
CA MET A 241 -19.52 3.23 -8.66
C MET A 241 -19.35 4.19 -9.84
N LEU A 242 -18.18 4.80 -9.99
CA LEU A 242 -17.89 5.73 -11.09
C LEU A 242 -17.81 5.02 -12.45
N GLU A 243 -17.28 3.80 -12.51
CA GLU A 243 -17.26 2.97 -13.72
C GLU A 243 -18.68 2.52 -14.13
N ALA A 244 -19.55 2.21 -13.16
CA ALA A 244 -20.94 1.80 -13.40
C ALA A 244 -21.89 2.98 -13.73
N GLY A 245 -21.43 4.22 -13.67
CA GLY A 245 -22.30 5.39 -13.77
C GLY A 245 -23.28 5.54 -12.60
N PHE A 246 -22.97 4.93 -11.45
CA PHE A 246 -23.77 5.06 -10.23
C PHE A 246 -23.73 6.51 -9.72
N PRO A 247 -24.83 7.03 -9.14
CA PRO A 247 -24.89 8.41 -8.63
C PRO A 247 -24.01 8.58 -7.39
N VAL A 248 -22.73 8.89 -7.60
CA VAL A 248 -21.78 9.27 -6.54
C VAL A 248 -21.92 10.77 -6.23
N PRO A 249 -22.14 11.17 -4.95
CA PRO A 249 -22.19 12.57 -4.56
C PRO A 249 -20.96 13.36 -5.03
N GLU A 250 -21.21 14.54 -5.62
CA GLU A 250 -20.15 15.40 -6.14
C GLU A 250 -19.90 16.58 -5.22
N PHE A 251 -18.62 16.83 -4.94
CA PHE A 251 -18.15 17.94 -4.12
C PHE A 251 -17.12 18.73 -4.90
N PRO A 252 -17.53 19.75 -5.67
CA PRO A 252 -16.58 20.56 -6.44
C PRO A 252 -15.82 21.49 -5.48
N VAL A 253 -14.86 20.95 -4.75
CA VAL A 253 -14.05 21.70 -3.78
C VAL A 253 -13.09 22.62 -4.52
N VAL A 254 -13.03 23.89 -4.11
CA VAL A 254 -12.08 24.85 -4.67
C VAL A 254 -10.65 24.44 -4.32
N ALA A 255 -9.81 24.22 -5.32
CA ALA A 255 -8.38 23.90 -5.16
C ALA A 255 -8.11 22.82 -4.07
N PRO A 256 -8.69 21.61 -4.20
CA PRO A 256 -8.81 20.63 -3.11
C PRO A 256 -7.48 20.24 -2.46
N VAL A 257 -6.40 20.22 -3.26
CA VAL A 257 -5.06 19.85 -2.81
C VAL A 257 -4.50 20.83 -1.77
N LEU A 258 -4.92 22.10 -1.80
CA LEU A 258 -4.47 23.09 -0.82
C LEU A 258 -5.00 22.79 0.58
N HIS A 259 -6.15 22.13 0.67
CA HIS A 259 -6.82 21.80 1.93
C HIS A 259 -6.33 20.50 2.57
N ILE A 260 -5.49 19.69 1.89
CA ILE A 260 -5.04 18.39 2.41
C ILE A 260 -4.34 18.51 3.77
N ARG A 261 -3.60 19.60 4.00
CA ARG A 261 -2.90 19.88 5.27
C ARG A 261 -3.85 20.33 6.37
N GLU A 262 -4.88 21.09 6.00
CA GLU A 262 -5.91 21.56 6.94
C GLU A 262 -6.73 20.37 7.45
N VAL A 263 -7.14 19.48 6.55
CA VAL A 263 -7.78 18.21 6.91
C VAL A 263 -6.85 17.36 7.78
N ALA A 264 -5.56 17.26 7.45
CA ALA A 264 -4.61 16.49 8.25
C ALA A 264 -4.46 16.99 9.68
N ALA A 265 -4.54 18.31 9.87
CA ALA A 265 -4.38 18.95 11.18
C ALA A 265 -5.63 18.87 12.05
N ASP A 266 -6.80 18.66 11.46
CA ASP A 266 -8.07 18.61 12.18
C ASP A 266 -8.54 17.17 12.45
N LEU A 267 -8.30 16.71 13.69
CA LEU A 267 -8.69 15.38 14.15
C LEU A 267 -10.21 15.20 14.29
N THR A 268 -11.00 16.28 14.20
CA THR A 268 -12.47 16.22 14.30
C THR A 268 -13.15 16.03 12.94
N GLY A 269 -12.42 16.22 11.84
CA GLY A 269 -12.97 16.16 10.48
C GLY A 269 -13.88 17.34 10.11
N ARG A 270 -13.88 18.42 10.90
CA ARG A 270 -14.68 19.64 10.68
C ARG A 270 -13.98 20.71 9.84
N ALA A 271 -12.79 20.43 9.32
CA ALA A 271 -12.10 21.28 8.36
C ALA A 271 -13.05 21.64 7.22
N ALA A 272 -13.34 22.94 7.09
CA ALA A 272 -14.27 23.47 6.12
C ALA A 272 -13.61 23.58 4.74
N LEU A 273 -14.26 23.02 3.73
CA LEU A 273 -13.79 22.95 2.36
C LEU A 273 -14.71 23.81 1.49
N PRO A 274 -14.23 24.92 0.92
CA PRO A 274 -15.04 25.80 0.08
C PRO A 274 -15.45 25.11 -1.22
N LEU A 275 -16.70 25.30 -1.64
CA LEU A 275 -17.26 24.72 -2.87
C LEU A 275 -17.28 25.73 -4.03
N GLU A 276 -17.08 25.25 -5.25
CA GLU A 276 -17.33 25.99 -6.48
C GLU A 276 -18.83 26.30 -6.57
N GLY A 277 -19.20 27.58 -6.50
CA GLY A 277 -20.60 28.02 -6.42
C GLY A 277 -21.00 28.60 -5.05
N GLY A 278 -20.11 28.55 -4.06
CA GLY A 278 -20.31 29.13 -2.74
C GLY A 278 -20.79 28.11 -1.70
N GLY A 279 -20.63 28.49 -0.43
CA GLY A 279 -20.81 27.56 0.70
C GLY A 279 -19.55 26.74 0.97
N GLU A 280 -19.63 25.92 2.00
CA GLU A 280 -18.55 25.05 2.47
C GLU A 280 -19.14 23.69 2.86
N VAL A 281 -18.31 22.66 2.79
CA VAL A 281 -18.60 21.31 3.28
C VAL A 281 -17.45 20.85 4.17
N THR A 282 -17.73 20.11 5.23
CA THR A 282 -16.67 19.57 6.08
C THR A 282 -16.08 18.29 5.49
N ALA A 283 -14.82 18.00 5.84
CA ALA A 283 -14.18 16.76 5.42
C ALA A 283 -14.96 15.49 5.86
N LEU A 284 -15.59 15.55 7.04
CA LEU A 284 -16.44 14.50 7.58
C LEU A 284 -17.74 14.33 6.77
N GLU A 285 -18.42 15.42 6.40
CA GLU A 285 -19.64 15.36 5.57
C GLU A 285 -19.37 14.75 4.19
N ILE A 286 -18.23 15.09 3.56
CA ILE A 286 -17.82 14.45 2.30
C ILE A 286 -17.71 12.93 2.48
N GLN A 287 -17.00 12.48 3.51
CA GLN A 287 -16.80 11.05 3.74
C GLN A 287 -18.10 10.32 4.10
N GLN A 288 -19.01 10.95 4.85
CA GLN A 288 -20.32 10.39 5.19
C GLN A 288 -21.17 10.15 3.94
N ALA A 289 -21.31 11.17 3.09
CA ALA A 289 -22.09 11.04 1.86
C ALA A 289 -21.52 9.95 0.92
N LEU A 290 -20.20 9.83 0.85
CA LEU A 290 -19.54 8.80 0.04
C LEU A 290 -19.71 7.38 0.62
N ALA A 291 -19.67 7.25 1.95
CA ALA A 291 -19.92 5.98 2.62
C ALA A 291 -21.37 5.52 2.43
N ASP A 292 -22.34 6.43 2.53
CA ASP A 292 -23.76 6.15 2.30
C ASP A 292 -24.04 5.74 0.85
N ALA A 293 -23.38 6.38 -0.12
CA ALA A 293 -23.46 5.97 -1.52
C ALA A 293 -22.82 4.58 -1.75
N ALA A 294 -21.69 4.30 -1.08
CA ALA A 294 -21.02 3.01 -1.16
C ALA A 294 -21.87 1.89 -0.53
N GLU A 295 -22.59 2.15 0.56
CA GLU A 295 -23.56 1.22 1.15
C GLU A 295 -24.65 0.85 0.14
N GLN A 296 -25.27 1.87 -0.48
CA GLN A 296 -26.30 1.65 -1.51
C GLN A 296 -25.77 0.87 -2.72
N TRP A 297 -24.53 1.14 -3.13
CA TRP A 297 -23.90 0.44 -4.26
C TRP A 297 -23.82 -1.08 -4.05
N LEU A 298 -23.63 -1.55 -2.80
CA LEU A 298 -23.53 -2.98 -2.51
C LEU A 298 -24.78 -3.76 -2.91
N GLU A 299 -25.95 -3.13 -2.99
CA GLU A 299 -27.20 -3.76 -3.45
C GLU A 299 -27.19 -4.08 -4.95
N TYR A 300 -26.42 -3.32 -5.74
CA TYR A 300 -26.36 -3.43 -7.21
C TYR A 300 -25.09 -4.13 -7.70
N ARG A 301 -24.06 -4.19 -6.86
CA ARG A 301 -22.72 -4.66 -7.22
C ARG A 301 -22.73 -6.10 -7.72
N VAL A 302 -22.05 -6.34 -8.84
CA VAL A 302 -21.73 -7.71 -9.30
C VAL A 302 -20.71 -8.33 -8.34
N ASP A 303 -21.03 -9.49 -7.76
CA ASP A 303 -20.16 -10.19 -6.81
C ASP A 303 -19.06 -10.96 -7.54
N ALA A 304 -17.94 -10.29 -7.78
CA ALA A 304 -16.75 -10.85 -8.38
C ALA A 304 -15.48 -10.19 -7.78
N GLY A 305 -14.37 -10.93 -7.74
CA GLY A 305 -13.13 -10.47 -7.11
C GLY A 305 -13.25 -10.42 -5.59
N THR A 306 -13.18 -9.23 -5.01
CA THR A 306 -13.48 -9.03 -3.59
C THR A 306 -14.95 -9.34 -3.34
N PRO A 307 -15.28 -10.27 -2.43
CA PRO A 307 -16.67 -10.60 -2.12
C PRO A 307 -17.45 -9.39 -1.61
N THR A 308 -18.71 -9.26 -2.01
CA THR A 308 -19.59 -8.19 -1.52
C THR A 308 -19.73 -8.21 0.01
N GLU A 309 -19.67 -9.38 0.65
CA GLU A 309 -19.62 -9.51 2.12
C GLU A 309 -18.37 -8.84 2.74
N GLU A 310 -17.21 -8.97 2.10
CA GLU A 310 -15.98 -8.33 2.57
C GLU A 310 -16.06 -6.80 2.40
N LEU A 311 -16.63 -6.32 1.30
CA LEU A 311 -16.85 -4.89 1.08
C LEU A 311 -17.93 -4.31 2.00
N ALA A 312 -18.94 -5.09 2.40
CA ALA A 312 -19.89 -4.68 3.42
C ALA A 312 -19.20 -4.42 4.77
N ARG A 313 -18.25 -5.27 5.18
CA ARG A 313 -17.41 -5.02 6.36
C ARG A 313 -16.55 -3.76 6.22
N VAL A 314 -16.10 -3.43 5.01
CA VAL A 314 -15.37 -2.18 4.73
C VAL A 314 -16.28 -0.99 4.97
N VAL A 315 -17.50 -1.00 4.42
CA VAL A 315 -18.49 0.08 4.60
C VAL A 315 -18.89 0.22 6.07
N GLU A 316 -19.13 -0.89 6.78
CA GLU A 316 -19.43 -0.87 8.22
C GLU A 316 -18.30 -0.22 9.03
N LEU A 317 -17.04 -0.61 8.77
CA LEU A 317 -15.89 0.01 9.41
C LEU A 317 -15.79 1.50 9.03
N TRP A 318 -16.06 1.85 7.77
CA TRP A 318 -16.07 3.24 7.31
C TRP A 318 -17.06 4.07 8.12
N GLN A 319 -18.33 3.67 8.15
CA GLN A 319 -19.38 4.36 8.89
C GLN A 319 -19.09 4.44 10.39
N ARG A 320 -18.56 3.37 10.99
CA ARG A 320 -18.18 3.36 12.41
C ARG A 320 -17.07 4.38 12.73
N VAL A 321 -16.08 4.53 11.85
CA VAL A 321 -15.04 5.57 12.01
C VAL A 321 -15.63 6.97 11.90
N LEU A 322 -16.51 7.20 10.93
CA LEU A 322 -17.16 8.50 10.77
C LEU A 322 -18.08 8.82 11.97
N GLY A 323 -18.82 7.84 12.49
CA GLY A 323 -19.61 8.00 13.70
C GLY A 323 -18.77 8.24 14.97
N ALA A 324 -17.58 7.63 15.06
CA ALA A 324 -16.63 7.88 16.14
C ALA A 324 -16.07 9.31 16.08
N LEU A 325 -15.80 9.84 14.88
CA LEU A 325 -15.39 11.23 14.66
C LEU A 325 -16.51 12.21 15.00
N ASP A 326 -17.73 11.94 14.53
CA ASP A 326 -18.90 12.79 14.74
C ASP A 326 -19.26 12.93 16.24
N SER A 327 -19.26 11.81 16.96
CA SER A 327 -19.55 11.75 18.40
C SER A 327 -18.36 12.12 19.30
N GLY A 328 -17.15 12.17 18.76
CA GLY A 328 -15.90 12.30 19.51
C GLY A 328 -15.47 11.04 20.28
N ASN A 329 -16.20 9.92 20.15
CA ASN A 329 -15.88 8.66 20.82
C ASN A 329 -14.89 7.80 19.99
N LEU A 330 -13.62 8.21 19.99
CA LEU A 330 -12.56 7.50 19.27
C LEU A 330 -12.24 6.09 19.82
N GLU A 331 -12.65 5.77 21.05
CA GLU A 331 -12.44 4.43 21.64
C GLU A 331 -13.14 3.34 20.82
N ALA A 332 -14.25 3.67 20.16
CA ALA A 332 -15.01 2.73 19.32
C ALA A 332 -14.22 2.17 18.12
N VAL A 333 -13.09 2.80 17.75
CA VAL A 333 -12.26 2.43 16.60
C VAL A 333 -10.77 2.36 16.90
N GLU A 334 -10.36 2.45 18.18
CA GLU A 334 -8.93 2.48 18.57
C GLU A 334 -8.18 1.18 18.26
N ARG A 335 -8.91 0.09 18.01
CA ARG A 335 -8.35 -1.22 17.67
C ARG A 335 -8.20 -1.44 16.16
N ASP A 336 -8.79 -0.58 15.35
CA ASP A 336 -8.90 -0.77 13.89
C ASP A 336 -8.08 0.25 13.09
N ILE A 337 -8.04 1.51 13.54
CA ILE A 337 -7.45 2.62 12.76
C ILE A 337 -6.12 3.08 13.35
N ASP A 338 -5.08 3.11 12.50
CA ASP A 338 -3.70 3.40 12.87
C ASP A 338 -3.52 4.73 13.62
N TRP A 339 -4.00 5.84 13.03
CA TRP A 339 -3.84 7.14 13.67
C TRP A 339 -4.57 7.21 15.02
N VAL A 340 -5.72 6.54 15.17
CA VAL A 340 -6.49 6.52 16.42
C VAL A 340 -5.74 5.72 17.48
N ALA A 341 -5.33 4.49 17.15
CA ALA A 341 -4.55 3.63 18.04
C ALA A 341 -3.30 4.36 18.54
N LYS A 342 -2.57 4.99 17.60
CA LYS A 342 -1.35 5.72 17.91
C LYS A 342 -1.63 7.00 18.70
N TYR A 343 -2.65 7.78 18.34
CA TYR A 343 -3.05 8.99 19.07
C TYR A 343 -3.40 8.68 20.52
N ARG A 344 -4.18 7.62 20.76
CA ARG A 344 -4.56 7.17 22.10
C ARG A 344 -3.34 6.76 22.92
N LEU A 345 -2.43 6.00 22.31
CA LEU A 345 -1.19 5.56 22.93
C LEU A 345 -0.30 6.75 23.31
N LEU A 346 -0.02 7.64 22.35
CA LEU A 346 0.80 8.83 22.58
C LEU A 346 0.18 9.77 23.60
N SER A 347 -1.15 9.97 23.57
CA SER A 347 -1.86 10.82 24.54
C SER A 347 -1.68 10.30 25.97
N ARG A 348 -1.82 8.98 26.21
CA ARG A 348 -1.57 8.37 27.53
C ARG A 348 -0.13 8.61 28.00
N TYR A 349 0.86 8.51 27.11
CA TYR A 349 2.25 8.81 27.45
C TYR A 349 2.48 10.30 27.71
N ARG A 350 1.87 11.17 26.91
CA ARG A 350 1.95 12.62 27.04
C ARG A 350 1.41 13.09 28.39
N GLU A 351 0.23 12.62 28.77
CA GLU A 351 -0.41 12.91 30.06
C GLU A 351 0.45 12.40 31.22
N ARG A 352 0.91 11.14 31.15
CA ARG A 352 1.74 10.55 32.21
C ARG A 352 3.08 11.28 32.40
N LEU A 353 3.67 11.79 31.32
CA LEU A 353 4.93 12.51 31.36
C LEU A 353 4.75 14.02 31.65
N GLY A 354 3.52 14.54 31.60
CA GLY A 354 3.25 15.97 31.71
C GLY A 354 3.99 16.80 30.67
N CYS A 355 4.08 16.32 29.43
CA CYS A 355 4.90 16.94 28.37
C CYS A 355 4.09 17.40 27.16
N GLU A 356 4.72 18.22 26.31
CA GLU A 356 4.15 18.65 25.04
C GLU A 356 4.32 17.59 23.93
N TRP A 357 3.52 17.68 22.86
CA TRP A 357 3.60 16.78 21.71
C TRP A 357 5.01 16.67 21.10
N THR A 358 5.77 17.75 21.11
CA THR A 358 7.11 17.82 20.53
C THR A 358 8.18 17.10 21.35
N HIS A 359 7.84 16.54 22.52
CA HIS A 359 8.76 15.87 23.41
C HIS A 359 9.48 14.68 22.71
N PRO A 360 10.82 14.56 22.82
CA PRO A 360 11.60 13.54 22.10
C PRO A 360 11.12 12.10 22.35
N ARG A 361 10.66 11.80 23.57
CA ARG A 361 10.12 10.48 23.90
C ARG A 361 8.86 10.13 23.12
N LEU A 362 7.98 11.09 22.84
CA LEU A 362 6.78 10.85 22.04
C LEU A 362 7.14 10.60 20.58
N ARG A 363 8.10 11.36 20.03
CA ARG A 363 8.64 11.12 18.67
C ARG A 363 9.25 9.73 18.52
N GLN A 364 9.95 9.25 19.54
CA GLN A 364 10.48 7.88 19.56
C GLN A 364 9.36 6.84 19.52
N ILE A 365 8.28 7.05 20.28
CA ILE A 365 7.11 6.14 20.29
C ILE A 365 6.38 6.17 18.94
N ASP A 366 6.21 7.36 18.35
CA ASP A 366 5.62 7.55 17.03
C ASP A 366 6.38 6.74 15.97
N LEU A 367 7.71 6.84 15.93
CA LEU A 367 8.53 6.05 15.01
C LEU A 367 8.51 4.54 15.34
N ALA A 368 8.61 4.17 16.62
CA ALA A 368 8.61 2.77 17.06
C ALA A 368 7.28 2.04 16.80
N TYR A 369 6.17 2.77 16.63
CA TYR A 369 4.90 2.21 16.15
C TYR A 369 5.06 1.51 14.80
N HIS A 370 5.91 2.04 13.93
CA HIS A 370 6.10 1.58 12.55
C HIS A 370 7.22 0.58 12.35
N ASP A 371 7.95 0.22 13.41
CA ASP A 371 8.95 -0.84 13.30
C ASP A 371 8.25 -2.18 13.03
N ILE A 372 8.63 -2.82 11.93
CA ILE A 372 7.96 -4.04 11.45
C ILE A 372 8.37 -5.29 12.23
N ARG A 373 9.43 -5.22 13.05
CA ARG A 373 10.00 -6.38 13.72
C ARG A 373 9.07 -6.93 14.82
N PRO A 374 8.64 -8.21 14.73
CA PRO A 374 7.83 -8.82 15.78
C PRO A 374 8.51 -8.79 17.15
N GLY A 375 7.75 -8.40 18.19
CA GLY A 375 8.23 -8.30 19.57
C GLY A 375 9.13 -7.10 19.89
N ARG A 376 9.56 -6.32 18.89
CA ARG A 376 10.30 -5.06 19.06
C ARG A 376 9.43 -3.85 18.70
N GLY A 377 8.76 -3.92 17.55
CA GLY A 377 7.86 -2.88 17.07
C GLY A 377 6.62 -2.76 17.93
N LEU A 378 6.21 -1.52 18.18
CA LEU A 378 5.12 -1.24 19.12
C LEU A 378 3.76 -1.66 18.56
N PHE A 379 3.52 -1.50 17.24
CA PHE A 379 2.32 -2.06 16.60
C PHE A 379 2.24 -3.58 16.81
N SER A 380 3.30 -4.32 16.47
CA SER A 380 3.31 -5.78 16.61
C SER A 380 3.12 -6.24 18.06
N ALA A 381 3.68 -5.50 19.03
CA ALA A 381 3.47 -5.78 20.44
C ALA A 381 2.01 -5.55 20.89
N LEU A 382 1.32 -4.56 20.32
CA LEU A 382 -0.11 -4.31 20.61
C LEU A 382 -1.00 -5.37 19.94
N GLU A 383 -0.74 -5.70 18.67
CA GLU A 383 -1.45 -6.77 17.94
C GLU A 383 -1.29 -8.12 18.65
N GLY A 384 -0.07 -8.49 19.05
CA GLY A 384 0.20 -9.75 19.75
C GLY A 384 -0.43 -9.87 21.14
N ARG A 385 -0.91 -8.76 21.72
CA ARG A 385 -1.68 -8.72 22.98
C ARG A 385 -3.20 -8.68 22.74
N GLY A 386 -3.65 -8.76 21.49
CA GLY A 386 -5.06 -8.63 21.12
C GLY A 386 -5.60 -7.21 21.25
N LEU A 387 -4.76 -6.19 21.40
CA LEU A 387 -5.19 -4.80 21.53
C LEU A 387 -5.52 -4.15 20.18
N LEU A 388 -5.13 -4.78 19.06
CA LEU A 388 -5.48 -4.36 17.71
C LEU A 388 -6.18 -5.52 16.99
N ASN A 389 -7.16 -5.19 16.17
CA ASN A 389 -7.93 -6.16 15.39
C ASN A 389 -7.17 -6.58 14.14
N ARG A 390 -7.46 -7.80 13.68
CA ARG A 390 -6.95 -8.34 12.42
C ARG A 390 -8.09 -8.41 11.41
N TRP A 391 -7.74 -8.29 10.14
CA TRP A 391 -8.69 -8.49 9.03
C TRP A 391 -8.64 -9.92 8.50
N ILE A 392 -7.43 -10.50 8.46
CA ILE A 392 -7.13 -11.87 8.02
C ILE A 392 -6.36 -12.64 9.10
N GLY A 393 -6.36 -13.98 9.00
CA GLY A 393 -5.58 -14.86 9.87
C GLY A 393 -4.08 -14.89 9.53
N GLU A 394 -3.24 -15.37 10.46
CA GLU A 394 -1.79 -15.50 10.24
C GLU A 394 -1.48 -16.50 9.12
N ASP A 395 -2.26 -17.58 9.02
CA ASP A 395 -2.04 -18.65 8.01
C ASP A 395 -2.06 -18.10 6.58
N ALA A 396 -2.93 -17.12 6.29
CA ALA A 396 -3.00 -16.47 4.99
C ALA A 396 -1.73 -15.64 4.69
N ILE A 397 -1.17 -14.97 5.72
CA ILE A 397 0.06 -14.19 5.60
C ILE A 397 1.25 -15.13 5.34
N GLU A 398 1.34 -16.22 6.09
CA GLU A 398 2.41 -17.19 5.94
C GLU A 398 2.34 -17.90 4.58
N ALA A 399 1.14 -18.26 4.11
CA ALA A 399 0.96 -18.82 2.77
C ALA A 399 1.40 -17.83 1.67
N ALA A 400 1.07 -16.54 1.79
CA ALA A 400 1.42 -15.50 0.82
C ALA A 400 2.93 -15.16 0.77
N ARG A 401 3.72 -15.58 1.78
CA ARG A 401 5.19 -15.45 1.74
C ARG A 401 5.82 -16.36 0.70
N GLU A 402 5.25 -17.53 0.49
CA GLU A 402 5.83 -18.58 -0.35
C GLU A 402 5.08 -18.73 -1.67
N ASN A 403 3.77 -18.52 -1.66
CA ASN A 403 2.90 -18.80 -2.80
C ASN A 403 2.39 -17.50 -3.43
N PRO A 404 2.34 -17.40 -4.77
CA PRO A 404 1.72 -16.28 -5.46
C PRO A 404 0.18 -16.36 -5.38
N PRO A 405 -0.53 -15.24 -5.67
CA PRO A 405 -1.94 -15.27 -5.99
C PRO A 405 -2.27 -16.29 -7.09
N GLU A 406 -3.07 -17.30 -6.78
CA GLU A 406 -3.42 -18.38 -7.73
C GLU A 406 -4.38 -17.92 -8.84
N THR A 407 -5.09 -16.81 -8.59
CA THR A 407 -6.15 -16.29 -9.46
C THR A 407 -5.64 -15.31 -10.52
N THR A 408 -4.38 -14.86 -10.43
CA THR A 408 -3.82 -13.83 -11.34
C THR A 408 -2.59 -14.35 -12.07
N ARG A 409 -2.08 -13.57 -13.03
CA ARG A 409 -0.81 -13.90 -13.72
C ARG A 409 0.40 -14.08 -12.80
N ALA A 410 0.30 -13.62 -11.55
CA ALA A 410 1.34 -13.84 -10.56
C ALA A 410 1.58 -15.34 -10.32
N ALA A 411 0.57 -16.21 -10.49
CA ALA A 411 0.72 -17.67 -10.46
C ALA A 411 1.75 -18.15 -11.50
N ALA A 412 1.59 -17.73 -12.76
CA ALA A 412 2.52 -18.05 -13.84
C ALA A 412 3.94 -17.56 -13.54
N ARG A 413 4.05 -16.31 -13.05
CA ARG A 413 5.33 -15.71 -12.69
C ARG A 413 5.99 -16.48 -11.54
N GLY A 414 5.27 -16.75 -10.47
CA GLY A 414 5.77 -17.47 -9.30
C GLY A 414 6.26 -18.87 -9.65
N ARG A 415 5.50 -19.62 -10.45
CA ARG A 415 5.91 -20.93 -10.97
C ARG A 415 7.22 -20.87 -11.75
N PHE A 416 7.35 -19.90 -12.65
CA PHE A 416 8.58 -19.72 -13.44
C PHE A 416 9.77 -19.33 -12.56
N VAL A 417 9.56 -18.41 -11.61
CA VAL A 417 10.59 -17.94 -10.69
C VAL A 417 11.07 -19.06 -9.76
N ALA A 418 10.15 -19.85 -9.20
CA ALA A 418 10.46 -20.97 -8.31
C ALA A 418 11.26 -22.06 -9.04
N GLU A 419 10.88 -22.40 -10.28
CA GLU A 419 11.65 -23.37 -11.08
C GLU A 419 13.04 -22.83 -11.46
N ALA A 420 13.13 -21.53 -11.78
CA ALA A 420 14.42 -20.91 -12.07
C ALA A 420 15.35 -20.94 -10.84
N GLU A 421 14.82 -20.71 -9.62
CA GLU A 421 15.58 -20.86 -8.38
C GLU A 421 16.03 -22.31 -8.15
N ARG A 422 15.12 -23.27 -8.32
CA ARG A 422 15.40 -24.69 -8.14
C ARG A 422 16.53 -25.18 -9.05
N LEU A 423 16.60 -24.64 -10.27
CA LEU A 423 17.61 -24.97 -11.27
C LEU A 423 18.88 -24.12 -11.20
N GLY A 424 18.90 -23.03 -10.41
CA GLY A 424 19.96 -22.01 -10.47
C GLY A 424 20.05 -21.33 -11.84
N ALA A 425 18.93 -21.26 -12.57
CA ALA A 425 18.87 -20.75 -13.92
C ALA A 425 18.87 -19.21 -13.94
N ASN A 426 19.62 -18.62 -14.87
CA ASN A 426 19.53 -17.18 -15.11
C ASN A 426 18.39 -16.90 -16.10
N ALA A 427 17.36 -16.20 -15.63
CA ALA A 427 16.20 -15.79 -16.41
C ALA A 427 15.83 -14.34 -16.09
N ALA A 428 15.27 -13.63 -17.06
CA ALA A 428 14.75 -12.29 -16.88
C ALA A 428 13.23 -12.36 -16.68
N VAL A 429 12.74 -11.64 -15.67
CA VAL A 429 11.34 -11.65 -15.24
C VAL A 429 10.87 -10.21 -15.10
N ASP A 430 9.67 -9.94 -15.58
CA ASP A 430 8.98 -8.65 -15.45
C ASP A 430 7.49 -8.90 -15.15
N TRP A 431 6.74 -7.83 -14.89
CA TRP A 431 5.29 -7.87 -14.72
C TRP A 431 4.59 -8.44 -15.96
N THR A 432 5.05 -8.07 -17.16
CA THR A 432 4.41 -8.36 -18.44
C THR A 432 5.10 -9.44 -19.27
N HIS A 433 6.26 -9.97 -18.86
CA HIS A 433 6.91 -11.03 -19.62
C HIS A 433 7.86 -11.91 -18.80
N LEU A 434 8.04 -13.14 -19.24
CA LEU A 434 9.06 -14.08 -18.77
C LEU A 434 10.05 -14.33 -19.91
N LYS A 435 11.35 -14.32 -19.63
CA LYS A 435 12.38 -14.49 -20.65
C LYS A 435 13.48 -15.44 -20.22
N VAL A 436 13.74 -16.45 -21.05
CA VAL A 436 14.92 -17.31 -20.98
C VAL A 436 15.90 -16.83 -22.06
N ASN A 437 17.16 -16.54 -21.69
CA ASN A 437 18.15 -15.98 -22.61
C ASN A 437 18.99 -17.03 -23.37
N ARG A 438 19.13 -18.24 -22.81
CA ARG A 438 20.01 -19.31 -23.33
C ARG A 438 19.32 -20.67 -23.25
N PRO A 439 19.61 -21.62 -24.16
CA PRO A 439 20.54 -21.50 -25.30
C PRO A 439 20.00 -20.60 -26.43
N GLU A 440 18.68 -20.54 -26.59
CA GLU A 440 17.99 -19.61 -27.50
C GLU A 440 17.08 -18.68 -26.71
N PRO A 441 16.95 -17.39 -27.11
CA PRO A 441 16.08 -16.46 -26.44
C PRO A 441 14.61 -16.82 -26.68
N HIS A 442 13.86 -16.96 -25.60
CA HIS A 442 12.42 -17.18 -25.63
C HIS A 442 11.73 -16.25 -24.66
N VAL A 443 10.64 -15.63 -25.12
CA VAL A 443 9.82 -14.70 -24.35
C VAL A 443 8.40 -15.24 -24.32
N LEU A 444 7.77 -15.16 -23.15
CA LEU A 444 6.34 -15.37 -22.96
C LEU A 444 5.75 -14.08 -22.40
N ASP A 445 4.80 -13.50 -23.11
CA ASP A 445 4.09 -12.31 -22.66
C ASP A 445 2.96 -12.67 -21.68
N LEU A 446 2.76 -11.82 -20.69
CA LEU A 446 1.79 -11.92 -19.59
C LEU A 446 0.86 -10.70 -19.58
N LEU A 447 0.28 -10.36 -20.74
CA LEU A 447 -0.48 -9.11 -20.91
C LEU A 447 -1.89 -9.13 -20.32
N ASP A 448 -2.48 -10.32 -20.12
CA ASP A 448 -3.73 -10.45 -19.36
C ASP A 448 -3.41 -10.69 -17.89
N PRO A 449 -3.64 -9.73 -16.98
CA PRO A 449 -3.27 -9.89 -15.59
C PRO A 449 -4.19 -10.86 -14.84
N PHE A 450 -5.33 -11.24 -15.42
CA PHE A 450 -6.29 -12.19 -14.84
C PHE A 450 -6.04 -13.64 -15.27
N GLU A 451 -5.05 -13.91 -16.14
CA GLU A 451 -4.74 -15.25 -16.66
C GLU A 451 -3.62 -15.91 -15.85
N PRO A 452 -3.93 -16.87 -14.96
CA PRO A 452 -2.93 -17.56 -14.15
C PRO A 452 -2.13 -18.61 -14.92
N GLU A 453 -2.65 -19.13 -16.05
CA GLU A 453 -2.03 -20.20 -16.83
C GLU A 453 -1.93 -19.84 -18.33
N PRO A 454 -1.14 -18.82 -18.69
CA PRO A 454 -1.03 -18.38 -20.07
C PRO A 454 -0.46 -19.48 -20.98
N LYS A 455 -1.00 -19.56 -22.20
CA LYS A 455 -0.54 -20.51 -23.22
C LYS A 455 0.97 -20.37 -23.44
N GLY A 456 1.70 -21.46 -23.24
CA GLY A 456 3.15 -21.51 -23.40
C GLY A 456 3.95 -21.45 -22.09
N LEU A 457 3.29 -21.30 -20.93
CA LEU A 457 3.95 -21.34 -19.62
C LEU A 457 4.76 -22.63 -19.43
N ASP A 458 4.15 -23.81 -19.63
CA ASP A 458 4.87 -25.09 -19.53
C ASP A 458 6.08 -25.17 -20.45
N ARG A 459 5.96 -24.61 -21.66
CA ARG A 459 7.02 -24.64 -22.66
C ARG A 459 8.20 -23.77 -22.24
N ILE A 460 7.95 -22.56 -21.71
CA ILE A 460 9.03 -21.67 -21.28
C ILE A 460 9.68 -22.15 -19.98
N VAL A 461 8.90 -22.72 -19.06
CA VAL A 461 9.41 -23.33 -17.81
C VAL A 461 10.35 -24.50 -18.13
N ARG A 462 9.95 -25.42 -19.03
CA ARG A 462 10.81 -26.54 -19.47
C ARG A 462 12.09 -26.11 -20.20
N ARG A 463 12.17 -24.86 -20.64
CA ARG A 463 13.34 -24.30 -21.33
C ARG A 463 14.36 -23.67 -20.39
N LEU A 464 14.06 -23.57 -19.09
CA LEU A 464 15.03 -23.10 -18.10
C LEU A 464 16.26 -24.04 -18.10
N PRO A 465 17.46 -23.51 -18.37
CA PRO A 465 18.66 -24.32 -18.32
C PRO A 465 19.02 -24.64 -16.86
N ALA A 466 19.38 -25.89 -16.57
CA ALA A 466 20.06 -26.19 -15.31
C ALA A 466 21.35 -25.37 -15.22
N ALA A 467 21.71 -24.91 -14.02
CA ALA A 467 23.00 -24.25 -13.80
C ALA A 467 24.12 -25.15 -14.34
N ALA A 468 25.01 -24.57 -15.16
CA ALA A 468 26.22 -25.27 -15.56
C ALA A 468 26.98 -25.62 -14.28
N SER A 469 27.21 -26.91 -14.02
CA SER A 469 28.09 -27.33 -12.93
C SER A 469 29.44 -26.67 -13.15
N THR A 470 29.79 -25.68 -12.34
CA THR A 470 31.13 -25.11 -12.34
C THR A 470 32.10 -26.26 -12.05
N PRO A 471 33.04 -26.60 -12.95
CA PRO A 471 34.10 -27.52 -12.59
C PRO A 471 34.81 -26.91 -11.37
N ARG A 472 34.96 -27.71 -10.31
CA ARG A 472 35.62 -27.33 -9.06
C ARG A 472 37.06 -26.87 -9.27
#